data_AF-A0A377TSM7-F1
#
_entry.id   AF-A0A377TSM7-F1
#
_cell.length_a   1.000
_cell.length_b   1.000
_cell.length_c   1.000
_cell.angle_alpha   90.00
_cell.angle_beta   90.00
_cell.angle_gamma   90.00
#
_symmetry.space_group_name_H-M   'P 1'
#
loop_
_entity.id
_entity.type
_entity.pdbx_description
1 polymer ?
#
loop_
_entity_poly.entity_id
_entity_poly.type
_entity_poly.pdbx_seq_one_letter_code
_entity_poly.pdbx_strand_id
1 'polypeptide(L)' 'MRRQLTSVLQVPTQGEEGVIVTDALDTPAADKLLALMTAHRVWSRSPKIAAYSGVVKKPGTLCRA' A
#
# COMPACT_ATOMS: atom_id res chain seq x y z
N MET A 1 3.98 -17.49 -11.10
CA MET A 1 4.26 -16.80 -9.81
C MET A 1 2.93 -16.24 -9.27
N ARG A 2 2.43 -16.69 -8.11
CA ARG A 2 1.12 -16.25 -7.59
C ARG A 2 1.26 -14.97 -6.77
N ARG A 3 0.71 -13.86 -7.25
CA ARG A 3 0.64 -12.54 -6.57
C ARG A 3 -0.43 -12.56 -5.48
N GLN A 4 -0.29 -13.42 -4.47
CA GLN A 4 -1.29 -13.59 -3.40
C GLN A 4 -1.34 -12.41 -2.43
N LEU A 5 -0.24 -11.65 -2.32
CA LEU A 5 -0.15 -10.54 -1.38
C LEU A 5 -0.89 -9.28 -1.86
N THR A 6 -1.05 -9.09 -3.18
CA THR A 6 -1.70 -7.89 -3.73
C THR A 6 -3.19 -7.81 -3.38
N SER A 7 -3.87 -8.96 -3.25
CA SER A 7 -5.27 -9.01 -2.82
C SER A 7 -5.43 -8.65 -1.34
N VAL A 8 -4.51 -9.10 -0.47
CA VAL A 8 -4.51 -8.74 0.96
C VAL A 8 -4.23 -7.25 1.14
N LEU A 9 -3.33 -6.71 0.32
CA LEU A 9 -3.01 -5.27 0.29
C LEU A 9 -4.07 -4.41 -0.41
N GLN A 10 -5.18 -4.99 -0.89
CA GLN A 10 -6.26 -4.27 -1.58
C GLN A 10 -5.72 -3.36 -2.70
N VAL A 11 -4.73 -3.85 -3.45
CA VAL A 11 -4.07 -3.12 -4.52
C VAL A 11 -4.92 -3.25 -5.78
N PRO A 12 -5.35 -2.13 -6.40
CA PRO A 12 -6.08 -2.16 -7.66
C PRO A 12 -5.28 -2.87 -8.77
N THR A 13 -5.96 -3.37 -9.79
CA THR A 13 -5.31 -4.00 -10.96
C THR A 13 -4.36 -3.06 -11.70
N GLN A 14 -4.59 -1.75 -11.62
CA GLN A 14 -3.73 -0.71 -12.20
C GLN A 14 -2.45 -0.43 -11.38
N GLY A 15 -2.31 -1.03 -10.20
CA GLY A 15 -1.23 -0.76 -9.26
C GLY A 15 -1.61 0.32 -8.23
N GLU A 16 -0.68 0.58 -7.31
CA GLU A 16 -0.85 1.56 -6.23
C GLU A 16 0.50 2.19 -5.91
N GLU A 17 0.50 3.50 -5.62
CA GLU A 17 1.68 4.19 -5.13
C GLU A 17 2.26 3.47 -3.91
N GLY A 18 3.58 3.25 -3.89
CA GLY A 18 4.23 2.54 -2.78
C GLY A 18 4.13 1.02 -2.82
N VAL A 19 3.54 0.42 -3.86
CA VAL A 19 3.57 -1.03 -4.11
C VAL A 19 4.27 -1.29 -5.44
N ILE A 20 5.47 -1.88 -5.37
CA ILE A 20 6.20 -2.32 -6.56
C ILE A 20 5.92 -3.80 -6.77
N VAL A 21 5.35 -4.14 -7.93
CA VAL A 21 5.13 -5.52 -8.37
C VAL A 21 5.98 -5.73 -9.61
N THR A 22 6.95 -6.64 -9.53
CA THR A 22 7.80 -7.00 -10.66
C THR A 22 8.13 -8.49 -10.60
N ASP A 23 8.34 -9.11 -11.77
CA ASP A 23 8.73 -10.51 -11.88
C ASP A 23 10.26 -10.69 -11.78
N ALA A 24 11.03 -9.62 -12.06
CA ALA A 24 12.49 -9.55 -11.88
C ALA A 24 12.90 -8.18 -11.34
N LEU A 25 13.91 -8.13 -10.46
CA LEU A 25 14.43 -6.88 -9.93
C LEU A 25 15.48 -6.31 -10.90
N ASP A 26 15.03 -5.53 -11.88
CA ASP A 26 15.87 -4.79 -12.81
C ASP A 26 16.21 -3.39 -12.29
N THR A 27 17.12 -2.68 -12.97
CA THR A 27 17.55 -1.33 -12.57
C THR A 27 16.38 -0.36 -12.39
N PRO A 28 15.39 -0.27 -13.30
CA PRO A 28 14.23 0.60 -13.10
C PRO A 28 13.37 0.25 -11.88
N ALA A 29 13.18 -1.04 -11.55
CA ALA A 29 12.47 -1.44 -10.35
C ALA A 29 13.26 -1.11 -9.07
N ALA A 30 14.59 -1.30 -9.11
CA ALA A 30 15.48 -0.95 -8.01
C ALA A 30 15.50 0.56 -7.74
N ASP A 31 15.55 1.39 -8.79
CA ASP A 31 15.50 2.85 -8.67
C ASP A 31 14.19 3.34 -8.05
N LYS A 32 13.06 2.75 -8.49
CA LYS A 32 11.74 3.03 -7.89
C LYS A 32 11.69 2.64 -6.42
N LEU A 33 12.25 1.49 -6.07
CA LEU A 33 12.32 1.04 -4.68
C LEU A 33 13.16 2.01 -3.83
N LEU A 34 14.32 2.41 -4.33
CA LEU A 34 15.21 3.35 -3.64
C LEU A 34 14.53 4.71 -3.46
N ALA A 35 13.82 5.22 -4.47
CA ALA A 35 13.06 6.46 -4.37
C ALA A 35 11.95 6.40 -3.30
N LEU A 36 11.29 5.25 -3.15
CA LEU A 36 10.32 5.07 -2.06
C LEU A 36 11.00 5.01 -0.69
N MET A 37 12.19 4.40 -0.60
CA MET A 37 12.96 4.33 0.63
C MET A 37 13.49 5.71 1.07
N THR A 38 13.91 6.56 0.13
CA THR A 38 14.36 7.94 0.42
C THR A 38 13.21 8.82 0.91
N ALA A 39 11.99 8.58 0.43
CA ALA A 39 10.78 9.22 0.97
C ALA A 39 10.40 8.74 2.38
N HIS A 40 11.11 7.74 2.93
CA HIS A 40 10.93 7.11 4.24
C HIS A 40 9.61 6.35 4.45
N ARG A 41 8.47 6.95 4.06
CA ARG A 41 7.12 6.38 4.16
C ARG A 41 6.27 6.82 2.97
N VAL A 42 5.28 5.99 2.64
CA VAL A 42 4.26 6.32 1.64
C VAL A 42 3.00 6.77 2.36
N TRP A 43 2.94 8.07 2.67
CA TRP A 43 1.88 8.63 3.52
C TRP A 43 0.48 8.52 2.90
N SER A 44 0.37 8.51 1.58
CA SER A 44 -0.89 8.30 0.84
C SER A 44 -1.57 6.96 1.18
N ARG A 45 -0.82 5.97 1.70
CA ARG A 45 -1.35 4.66 2.11
C ARG A 45 -1.77 4.56 3.57
N SER A 46 -1.50 5.58 4.40
CA SER A 46 -1.83 5.57 5.83
C SER A 46 -3.29 5.18 6.12
N PRO A 47 -4.30 5.64 5.35
CA PRO A 47 -5.70 5.27 5.59
C PRO A 47 -6.02 3.78 5.41
N LYS A 48 -5.26 3.06 4.57
CA LYS A 48 -5.49 1.63 4.29
C LYS A 48 -4.96 0.71 5.38
N ILE A 49 -4.03 1.18 6.20
CA ILE A 49 -3.45 0.38 7.29
C ILE A 49 -4.54 -0.08 8.28
N ALA A 50 -5.52 0.78 8.57
CA ALA A 50 -6.67 0.42 9.41
C ALA A 50 -7.59 -0.64 8.77
N ALA A 51 -7.63 -0.71 7.43
CA ALA A 51 -8.43 -1.69 6.71
C ALA A 51 -7.79 -3.09 6.70
N TYR A 52 -6.46 -3.19 6.75
CA TYR A 52 -5.76 -4.49 6.77
C TYR A 52 -5.93 -5.27 8.06
N SER A 53 -6.10 -4.59 9.21
CA SER A 53 -6.28 -5.22 10.51
C SER A 53 -7.71 -5.70 10.79
N GLY A 54 -8.62 -5.56 9.82
CA GLY A 54 -10.04 -5.89 10.02
C GLY A 54 -10.77 -4.92 10.97
N VAL A 55 -10.14 -3.80 11.35
CA VAL A 55 -10.79 -2.75 12.15
C VAL A 55 -11.67 -1.92 11.22
N VAL A 56 -12.89 -2.41 11.00
CA VAL A 56 -13.95 -1.63 10.39
C VAL A 56 -14.25 -0.44 11.31
N LYS A 57 -13.82 0.77 10.94
CA LYS A 57 -14.44 1.98 11.49
C LYS A 57 -15.90 1.96 11.05
N LYS A 58 -16.81 1.66 11.99
CA LYS A 58 -18.24 1.91 11.78
C LYS A 58 -18.42 3.39 11.43
N PRO A 59 -19.09 3.74 10.32
CA PRO A 59 -19.50 5.11 10.09
C PRO A 59 -20.59 5.43 11.13
N GLY A 60 -20.33 6.39 12.04
CA GLY A 60 -21.40 6.86 12.93
C GLY A 60 -21.08 7.35 14.33
N THR A 61 -19.84 7.62 14.74
CA THR A 61 -19.63 8.30 16.03
C THR A 61 -18.47 9.28 15.97
N LEU A 62 -18.72 10.41 15.30
CA LEU A 62 -18.00 11.65 15.59
C LEU A 62 -18.73 12.32 16.77
N CYS A 63 -18.46 11.89 18.00
CA CYS A 63 -18.71 12.77 19.14
C CYS A 63 -17.59 13.82 19.12
N ARG A 64 -17.94 15.07 18.80
CA ARG A 64 -17.09 16.23 19.11
C ARG A 64 -16.86 16.25 20.63
N ALA A 65 -15.60 16.34 21.02
CA ALA A 65 -15.21 17.02 22.26
C ALA A 65 -14.66 18.39 21.86
#